data_AF-X1UIW6-F1
#
_entry.id   AF-X1UIW6-F1
#
_cell.length_a   1.000
_cell.length_b   1.000
_cell.length_c   1.000
_cell.angle_alpha   90.00
_cell.angle_beta   90.00
_cell.angle_gamma   90.00
#
_symmetry.space_group_name_H-M   'P 1'
#
loop_
_entity.id
_entity.type
_entity.pdbx_description
1 polymer ?
#
loop_
_entity_poly.entity_id
_entity_poly.type
_entity_poly.pdbx_seq_one_letter_code
_entity_poly.pdbx_strand_id
1 'polypeptide(L)'
;KVLIETDQAVYAVRRKRTIFPVGRFWVTLTTPELKYALDHDHIVKIDTAVVYKQANIFKTYVDKFYALRQEFKTAGVPEYEEICKKLLNSLYGKFGQKTEVWTKIGECPGEPDRVEICFVKGVNRPTKIRYLLGEISELTGYEETYDSFPGIASQVSAYARLVLWHLMQTAGDGNYVYCDTDSLIVNDTGLTNLHNHIDPIKLGGLKIEESTDRLIIKGLKDYSTEGKTVVKGIRKTPS
;
A
#
# COMPACT_ATOMS: atom_id res chain seq x y z
N LYS A 1 -0.68 15.49 15.61
CA LYS A 1 -1.33 16.39 14.64
C LYS A 1 -0.49 17.64 14.50
N VAL A 2 -0.20 18.05 13.27
CA VAL A 2 0.71 19.17 12.92
C VAL A 2 0.05 19.99 11.82
N LEU A 3 0.17 21.31 11.91
CA LEU A 3 -0.18 22.25 10.86
C LEU A 3 1.07 22.46 10.01
N ILE A 4 0.94 22.20 8.71
CA ILE A 4 2.02 22.40 7.75
C ILE A 4 1.60 23.39 6.68
N GLU A 5 2.58 23.99 6.03
CA GLU A 5 2.46 24.80 4.82
C GLU A 5 3.55 24.35 3.84
N THR A 6 3.14 23.97 2.64
CA THR A 6 4.05 23.43 1.63
C THR A 6 3.56 23.73 0.23
N ASP A 7 4.46 23.95 -0.71
CA ASP A 7 4.19 23.99 -2.15
C ASP A 7 4.34 22.61 -2.81
N GLN A 8 4.72 21.58 -2.04
CA GLN A 8 4.99 20.23 -2.53
C GLN A 8 3.84 19.25 -2.24
N ALA A 9 3.46 18.47 -3.25
CA ALA A 9 2.43 17.43 -3.15
C ALA A 9 2.95 16.13 -2.49
N VAL A 10 3.60 16.25 -1.33
CA VAL A 10 4.31 15.14 -0.65
C VAL A 10 3.51 14.47 0.46
N TYR A 11 2.66 15.22 1.18
CA TYR A 11 1.96 14.68 2.35
C TYR A 11 0.60 14.08 2.00
N ALA A 12 0.44 12.79 2.30
CA ALA A 12 -0.81 12.08 2.04
C ALA A 12 -1.88 12.43 3.08
N VAL A 13 -3.05 12.90 2.62
CA VAL A 13 -4.22 13.17 3.47
C VAL A 13 -5.39 12.30 3.02
N ARG A 14 -5.97 11.55 3.97
CA ARG A 14 -7.17 10.74 3.71
C ARG A 14 -8.44 11.58 3.82
N ARG A 15 -9.18 11.72 2.72
CA ARG A 15 -10.56 12.23 2.66
C ARG A 15 -11.47 11.12 2.11
N LYS A 16 -12.40 11.43 1.19
CA LYS A 16 -13.12 10.41 0.40
C LYS A 16 -12.15 9.50 -0.36
N ARG A 17 -11.04 10.10 -0.84
CA ARG A 17 -9.89 9.43 -1.43
C ARG A 17 -8.61 9.97 -0.77
N THR A 18 -7.49 9.29 -0.98
CA THR A 18 -6.18 9.81 -0.60
C THR A 18 -5.81 10.93 -1.57
N ILE A 19 -5.45 12.09 -1.04
CA ILE A 19 -5.05 13.27 -1.81
C ILE A 19 -3.70 13.79 -1.28
N PHE A 20 -3.01 14.58 -2.09
CA PHE A 20 -1.73 15.21 -1.75
C PHE A 20 -1.88 16.73 -1.91
N PRO A 21 -2.50 17.41 -0.93
CA PRO A 21 -2.78 18.84 -1.04
C PRO A 21 -1.49 19.67 -0.89
N VAL A 22 -1.47 20.83 -1.54
CA VAL A 22 -0.50 21.90 -1.33
C VAL A 22 -1.17 23.07 -0.60
N GLY A 23 -0.37 23.98 -0.06
CA GLY A 23 -0.78 25.08 0.80
C GLY A 23 -0.78 24.70 2.28
N ARG A 24 -1.62 25.36 3.07
CA ARG A 24 -1.65 25.23 4.53
C ARG A 24 -2.77 24.32 5.02
N PHE A 25 -2.43 23.25 5.73
CA PHE A 25 -3.43 22.29 6.24
C PHE A 25 -2.94 21.47 7.44
N TRP A 26 -3.91 20.93 8.19
CA TRP A 26 -3.66 20.02 9.30
C TRP A 26 -3.50 18.58 8.81
N VAL A 27 -2.48 17.88 9.32
CA VAL A 27 -2.18 16.49 8.99
C VAL A 27 -1.57 15.75 10.19
N THR A 28 -1.63 14.42 10.17
CA THR A 28 -0.90 13.56 11.10
C THR A 28 0.27 12.94 10.35
N LEU A 29 1.49 13.28 10.75
CA LEU A 29 2.73 12.81 10.13
C LEU A 29 3.36 11.71 10.98
N THR A 30 3.98 10.75 10.31
CA THR A 30 4.88 9.78 10.93
C THR A 30 6.30 10.36 11.03
N THR A 31 7.24 9.64 11.67
CA THR A 31 8.62 10.10 11.83
C THR A 31 9.30 10.53 10.54
N PRO A 32 9.29 9.76 9.43
CA PRO A 32 10.00 10.18 8.22
C PRO A 32 9.34 11.39 7.55
N GLU A 33 8.02 11.50 7.58
CA GLU A 33 7.30 12.67 7.04
C GLU A 33 7.54 13.92 7.89
N LEU A 34 7.63 13.77 9.21
CA LEU A 34 7.94 14.87 10.13
C LEU A 34 9.38 15.36 9.93
N LYS A 35 10.34 14.45 9.75
CA LYS A 35 11.73 14.82 9.39
C LYS A 35 11.77 15.58 8.07
N TYR A 36 11.11 15.04 7.04
CA TYR A 36 11.00 15.73 5.75
C TYR A 36 10.39 17.13 5.90
N ALA A 37 9.35 17.29 6.72
CA ALA A 37 8.74 18.59 7.00
C ALA A 37 9.65 19.57 7.74
N LEU A 38 10.50 19.07 8.64
CA LEU A 38 11.50 19.90 9.32
C LEU A 38 12.61 20.33 8.35
N ASP A 39 13.11 19.40 7.54
CA ASP A 39 14.22 19.65 6.61
C ASP A 39 13.85 20.65 5.50
N HIS A 40 12.56 20.87 5.24
CA HIS A 40 12.03 21.79 4.23
C HIS A 40 11.25 22.97 4.84
N ASP A 41 11.35 23.20 6.15
CA ASP A 41 10.67 24.31 6.85
C ASP A 41 9.14 24.34 6.65
N HIS A 42 8.51 23.18 6.44
CA HIS A 42 7.06 23.07 6.21
C HIS A 42 6.23 23.15 7.50
N ILE A 43 6.83 23.05 8.69
CA ILE A 43 6.09 22.99 9.97
C ILE A 43 5.72 24.39 10.45
N VAL A 44 4.41 24.66 10.54
CA VAL A 44 3.89 25.92 11.08
C VAL A 44 3.56 25.81 12.57
N LYS A 45 2.91 24.71 12.99
CA LYS A 45 2.50 24.50 14.39
C LYS A 45 2.36 23.02 14.73
N ILE A 46 2.80 22.63 15.91
CA ILE A 46 2.57 21.29 16.48
C ILE A 46 1.45 21.39 17.53
N ASP A 47 0.47 20.48 17.45
CA ASP A 47 -0.68 20.43 18.36
C ASP A 47 -0.61 19.22 19.30
N THR A 48 -0.30 18.05 18.76
CA THR A 48 -0.18 16.81 19.56
C THR A 48 0.87 15.90 18.96
N ALA A 49 1.67 15.25 19.80
CA ALA A 49 2.65 14.25 19.39
C ALA A 49 2.48 12.97 20.21
N VAL A 50 2.78 11.84 19.59
CA VAL A 50 2.91 10.54 20.25
C VAL A 50 4.30 10.03 19.93
N VAL A 51 5.04 9.62 20.97
CA VAL A 51 6.45 9.23 20.85
C VAL A 51 6.59 7.75 21.18
N TYR A 52 7.37 7.05 20.35
CA TYR A 52 7.64 5.63 20.50
C TYR A 52 9.15 5.38 20.48
N LYS A 53 9.59 4.30 21.14
CA LYS A 53 10.98 3.84 21.05
C LYS A 53 11.20 3.13 19.71
N GLN A 54 12.28 3.49 19.01
CA GLN A 54 12.63 2.86 17.74
C GLN A 54 13.49 1.61 17.94
N ALA A 55 13.29 0.61 17.08
CA ALA A 55 14.11 -0.60 17.02
C ALA A 55 14.05 -1.19 15.60
N ASN A 56 15.07 -1.98 15.23
CA ASN A 56 15.11 -2.71 13.96
C ASN A 56 14.25 -3.99 14.02
N ILE A 57 12.94 -3.83 14.17
CA ILE A 57 11.99 -4.91 14.45
C ILE A 57 11.82 -5.93 13.30
N PHE A 58 12.24 -5.58 12.08
CA PHE A 58 12.09 -6.45 10.90
C PHE A 58 13.39 -6.99 10.32
N LYS A 59 14.56 -6.62 10.85
CA LYS A 59 15.85 -6.96 10.25
C LYS A 59 16.00 -8.47 10.03
N THR A 60 15.88 -9.25 11.09
CA THR A 60 16.04 -10.72 11.02
C THR A 60 15.03 -11.37 10.07
N TYR A 61 13.78 -10.86 10.04
CA TYR A 61 12.75 -11.38 9.15
C TYR A 61 13.08 -11.10 7.68
N VAL A 62 13.40 -9.83 7.36
CA VAL A 62 13.71 -9.41 5.99
C VAL A 62 14.96 -10.11 5.49
N ASP A 63 16.04 -10.14 6.28
CA ASP A 63 17.29 -10.78 5.91
C ASP A 63 17.06 -12.27 5.57
N LYS A 64 16.29 -12.99 6.40
CA LYS A 64 15.97 -14.40 6.19
C LYS A 64 15.17 -14.64 4.91
N PHE A 65 14.03 -13.96 4.75
CA PHE A 65 13.15 -14.22 3.60
C PHE A 65 13.71 -13.65 2.30
N TYR A 66 14.54 -12.61 2.36
CA TYR A 66 15.27 -12.12 1.20
C TYR A 66 16.34 -13.12 0.75
N ALA A 67 17.13 -13.68 1.66
CA ALA A 67 18.13 -14.71 1.34
C ALA A 67 17.46 -15.95 0.70
N LEU A 68 16.42 -16.49 1.34
CA LEU A 68 15.65 -17.61 0.80
C LEU A 68 15.10 -17.31 -0.60
N ARG A 69 14.59 -16.09 -0.82
CA ARG A 69 14.09 -15.68 -2.14
C ARG A 69 15.19 -15.76 -3.21
N GLN A 70 16.41 -15.33 -2.91
CA GLN A 70 17.53 -15.40 -3.86
C GLN A 70 17.98 -16.85 -4.11
N GLU A 71 17.98 -17.69 -3.07
CA GLU A 71 18.27 -19.13 -3.20
C GLU A 71 17.27 -19.81 -4.12
N PHE A 72 15.96 -19.62 -3.91
CA PHE A 72 14.92 -20.22 -4.76
C PHE A 72 14.93 -19.69 -6.19
N LYS A 73 15.25 -18.40 -6.37
CA LYS A 73 15.46 -17.81 -7.70
C LYS A 73 16.63 -18.47 -8.43
N THR A 74 17.74 -18.70 -7.74
CA THR A 74 18.94 -19.37 -8.30
C THR A 74 18.68 -20.85 -8.60
N ALA A 75 17.91 -21.52 -7.75
CA ALA A 75 17.49 -22.90 -7.93
C ALA A 75 16.40 -23.09 -9.00
N GLY A 76 15.82 -22.00 -9.54
CA GLY A 76 14.78 -22.06 -10.56
C GLY A 76 13.44 -22.59 -10.04
N VAL A 77 13.09 -22.33 -8.78
CA VAL A 77 11.81 -22.77 -8.17
C VAL A 77 10.87 -21.57 -7.97
N PRO A 78 10.10 -21.17 -9.00
CA PRO A 78 9.35 -19.92 -9.02
C PRO A 78 8.25 -19.84 -7.94
N GLU A 79 7.66 -20.96 -7.56
CA GLU A 79 6.60 -21.01 -6.54
C GLU A 79 7.11 -20.54 -5.18
N TYR A 80 8.30 -20.98 -4.78
CA TYR A 80 8.90 -20.58 -3.51
C TYR A 80 9.45 -19.16 -3.54
N GLU A 81 9.96 -18.69 -4.69
CA GLU A 81 10.30 -17.28 -4.87
C GLU A 81 9.06 -16.40 -4.61
N GLU A 82 7.93 -16.75 -5.21
CA GLU A 82 6.68 -16.01 -5.05
C GLU A 82 6.13 -16.07 -3.62
N ILE A 83 6.25 -17.20 -2.92
CA ILE A 83 5.89 -17.30 -1.50
C ILE A 83 6.75 -16.35 -0.66
N CYS A 84 8.08 -16.39 -0.83
CA CYS A 84 8.99 -15.51 -0.07
C CYS A 84 8.69 -14.03 -0.33
N LYS A 85 8.44 -13.66 -1.59
CA LYS A 85 8.03 -12.30 -1.98
C LYS A 85 6.71 -11.88 -1.32
N LYS A 86 5.69 -12.76 -1.28
CA LYS A 86 4.41 -12.45 -0.61
C LYS A 86 4.60 -12.26 0.89
N LEU A 87 5.44 -13.07 1.54
CA LEU A 87 5.75 -12.94 2.97
C LEU A 87 6.42 -11.60 3.27
N LEU A 88 7.43 -11.21 2.49
CA LEU A 88 8.08 -9.89 2.60
C LEU A 88 7.08 -8.74 2.41
N ASN A 89 6.23 -8.81 1.40
CA ASN A 89 5.31 -7.71 1.05
C ASN A 89 4.09 -7.60 1.98
N SER A 90 3.68 -8.68 2.64
CA SER A 90 2.45 -8.71 3.44
C SER A 90 2.67 -8.44 4.94
N LEU A 91 3.89 -8.61 5.44
CA LEU A 91 4.19 -8.52 6.87
C LEU A 91 3.71 -7.19 7.49
N TYR A 92 4.11 -6.04 6.92
CA TYR A 92 3.75 -4.75 7.50
C TYR A 92 2.23 -4.50 7.49
N GLY A 93 1.52 -5.07 6.50
CA GLY A 93 0.07 -4.99 6.39
C GLY A 93 -0.65 -5.70 7.53
N LYS A 94 -0.02 -6.71 8.15
CA LYS A 94 -0.57 -7.39 9.33
C LYS A 94 -0.71 -6.47 10.53
N PHE A 95 0.23 -5.54 10.71
CA PHE A 95 0.16 -4.55 11.80
C PHE A 95 -0.96 -3.52 11.61
N GLY A 96 -1.51 -3.38 10.40
CA GLY A 96 -2.66 -2.51 10.10
C GLY A 96 -3.96 -3.28 9.88
N GLN A 97 -3.99 -4.58 10.13
CA GLN A 97 -5.15 -5.42 9.89
C GLN A 97 -6.24 -5.16 10.93
N LYS A 98 -7.50 -5.20 10.49
CA LYS A 98 -8.67 -5.27 11.37
C LYS A 98 -9.17 -6.72 11.42
N THR A 99 -9.57 -7.19 12.59
CA THR A 99 -10.26 -8.47 12.76
C THR A 99 -11.71 -8.30 12.36
N GLU A 100 -12.23 -9.23 11.56
CA GLU A 100 -13.67 -9.37 11.37
C GLU A 100 -14.29 -10.01 12.62
N VAL A 101 -15.26 -9.34 13.23
CA VAL A 101 -16.03 -9.89 14.35
C VAL A 101 -17.20 -10.66 13.78
N TRP A 102 -17.22 -11.96 14.07
CA TRP A 102 -18.27 -12.88 13.63
C TRP A 102 -19.08 -13.32 14.85
N THR A 103 -20.39 -13.09 14.81
CA THR A 103 -21.31 -13.54 15.85
C THR A 103 -22.01 -14.80 15.37
N LYS A 104 -21.92 -15.90 16.13
CA LYS A 104 -22.66 -17.14 15.83
C LYS A 104 -24.15 -16.84 15.87
N ILE A 105 -24.85 -17.16 14.77
CA ILE A 105 -26.31 -17.00 14.65
C ILE A 105 -27.03 -18.34 14.62
N GLY A 106 -26.31 -19.46 14.54
CA GLY A 106 -26.90 -20.79 14.59
C GLY A 106 -25.91 -21.91 14.27
N GLU A 107 -26.46 -23.11 14.12
CA GLU A 107 -25.75 -24.33 13.71
C GLU A 107 -26.30 -24.81 12.37
N CYS A 108 -25.41 -25.30 11.51
CA CYS A 108 -25.71 -25.77 10.17
C CYS A 108 -24.86 -27.01 9.83
N PRO A 109 -24.99 -28.11 10.59
CA PRO A 109 -24.22 -29.32 10.34
C PRO A 109 -24.54 -29.88 8.93
N GLY A 110 -23.50 -30.22 8.17
CA GLY A 110 -23.63 -30.75 6.81
C GLY A 110 -23.67 -29.71 5.69
N GLU A 111 -23.72 -28.41 6.03
CA GLU A 111 -23.57 -27.34 5.04
C GLU A 111 -22.10 -27.18 4.62
N PRO A 112 -21.80 -26.94 3.33
CA PRO A 112 -20.44 -26.68 2.88
C PRO A 112 -19.95 -25.31 3.36
N ASP A 113 -18.66 -25.24 3.68
CA ASP A 113 -17.98 -24.00 4.06
C ASP A 113 -18.07 -22.97 2.93
N ARG A 114 -18.63 -21.79 3.25
CA ARG A 114 -18.80 -20.68 2.29
C ARG A 114 -19.02 -19.34 3.00
N VAL A 115 -18.87 -18.27 2.24
CA VAL A 115 -19.26 -16.91 2.66
C VAL A 115 -20.27 -16.36 1.67
N GLU A 116 -21.42 -15.93 2.19
CA GLU A 116 -22.49 -15.31 1.41
C GLU A 116 -22.50 -13.80 1.65
N ILE A 117 -22.75 -13.03 0.59
CA ILE A 117 -22.95 -11.57 0.68
C ILE A 117 -24.45 -11.32 0.67
N CYS A 118 -24.98 -10.82 1.78
CA CYS A 118 -26.41 -10.61 1.99
C CYS A 118 -26.75 -9.13 1.80
N PHE A 119 -27.78 -8.85 1.01
CA PHE A 119 -28.32 -7.50 0.82
C PHE A 119 -29.64 -7.39 1.60
N VAL A 120 -29.61 -6.66 2.71
CA VAL A 120 -30.80 -6.45 3.54
C VAL A 120 -31.53 -5.19 3.06
N LYS A 121 -32.82 -5.31 2.75
CA LYS A 121 -33.66 -4.19 2.33
C LYS A 121 -33.63 -3.09 3.41
N GLY A 122 -33.24 -1.87 3.03
CA GLY A 122 -33.13 -0.73 3.95
C GLY A 122 -31.75 -0.57 4.61
N VAL A 123 -30.84 -1.54 4.46
CA VAL A 123 -29.45 -1.42 4.93
C VAL A 123 -28.55 -1.08 3.75
N ASN A 124 -27.87 0.06 3.84
CA ASN A 124 -27.07 0.59 2.73
C ASN A 124 -25.68 -0.06 2.59
N ARG A 125 -25.46 -1.20 3.27
CA ARG A 125 -24.21 -1.96 3.27
C ARG A 125 -24.54 -3.45 3.22
N PRO A 126 -23.89 -4.22 2.33
CA PRO A 126 -24.03 -5.67 2.35
C PRO A 126 -23.45 -6.24 3.65
N THR A 127 -24.18 -7.15 4.28
CA THR A 127 -23.70 -7.98 5.39
C THR A 127 -23.09 -9.25 4.84
N LYS A 128 -22.25 -9.95 5.62
CA LYS A 128 -21.75 -11.28 5.25
C LYS A 128 -22.24 -12.33 6.23
N ILE A 129 -22.59 -13.49 5.72
CA ILE A 129 -22.82 -14.71 6.50
C ILE A 129 -21.72 -15.71 6.15
N ARG A 130 -21.18 -16.39 7.16
CA ARG A 130 -20.17 -17.42 7.01
C ARG A 130 -20.70 -18.73 7.55
N TYR A 131 -20.61 -19.76 6.72
CA TYR A 131 -20.77 -21.17 7.07
C TYR A 131 -19.37 -21.73 7.22
N LEU A 132 -19.03 -22.21 8.41
CA LEU A 132 -17.71 -22.77 8.67
C LEU A 132 -17.81 -23.81 9.77
N LEU A 133 -17.34 -25.03 9.51
CA LEU A 133 -17.29 -26.12 10.50
C LEU A 133 -18.66 -26.44 11.13
N GLY A 134 -19.74 -26.37 10.34
CA GLY A 134 -21.09 -26.64 10.82
C GLY A 134 -21.71 -25.53 11.67
N GLU A 135 -21.10 -24.34 11.71
CA GLU A 135 -21.65 -23.15 12.34
C GLU A 135 -21.96 -22.07 11.30
N ILE A 136 -23.03 -21.32 11.55
CA ILE A 136 -23.39 -20.14 10.77
C ILE A 136 -23.18 -18.89 11.64
N SER A 137 -22.42 -17.93 11.11
CA SER A 137 -22.08 -16.69 11.79
C SER A 137 -22.33 -15.47 10.89
N GLU A 138 -22.76 -14.37 11.48
CA GLU A 138 -22.92 -13.08 10.81
C GLU A 138 -21.71 -12.18 11.10
N LEU A 139 -21.25 -11.43 10.09
CA LEU A 139 -20.25 -10.38 10.27
C LEU A 139 -20.92 -9.17 10.94
N THR A 140 -20.64 -8.97 12.22
CA THR A 140 -21.27 -7.93 13.05
C THR A 140 -20.39 -6.71 13.24
N GLY A 141 -19.09 -6.80 12.95
CA GLY A 141 -18.20 -5.66 13.11
C GLY A 141 -16.75 -5.89 12.71
N TYR A 142 -15.93 -4.91 13.06
CA TYR A 142 -14.48 -4.96 12.92
C TYR A 142 -13.82 -4.43 14.18
N GLU A 143 -12.87 -5.19 14.71
CA GLU A 143 -12.08 -4.83 15.90
C GLU A 143 -10.58 -4.75 15.56
N GLU A 144 -9.80 -4.15 16.45
CA GLU A 144 -8.34 -4.19 16.37
C GLU A 144 -7.86 -5.60 16.73
N THR A 145 -6.95 -6.19 15.93
CA THR A 145 -6.29 -7.45 16.29
C THR A 145 -5.42 -7.23 17.53
N TYR A 146 -5.28 -8.27 18.38
CA TYR A 146 -4.36 -8.24 19.54
C TYR A 146 -2.93 -7.79 19.15
N ASP A 147 -2.45 -8.25 17.99
CA ASP A 147 -1.12 -7.90 17.45
C ASP A 147 -1.13 -6.71 16.45
N SER A 148 -2.26 -5.99 16.27
CA SER A 148 -2.23 -4.79 15.41
C SER A 148 -1.50 -3.66 16.10
N PHE A 149 -0.61 -3.03 15.34
CA PHE A 149 0.00 -1.77 15.73
C PHE A 149 0.06 -0.84 14.50
N PRO A 150 -1.01 -0.06 14.26
CA PRO A 150 -1.11 0.80 13.08
C PRO A 150 0.05 1.81 12.94
N GLY A 151 0.72 2.15 14.05
CA GLY A 151 1.94 2.97 14.04
C GLY A 151 3.08 2.37 13.20
N ILE A 152 3.25 1.04 13.19
CA ILE A 152 4.27 0.37 12.38
C ILE A 152 3.88 0.40 10.90
N ALA A 153 2.63 0.03 10.59
CA ALA A 153 2.15 0.01 9.20
C ALA A 153 2.19 1.41 8.57
N SER A 154 1.84 2.45 9.34
CA SER A 154 1.90 3.85 8.88
C SER A 154 3.33 4.32 8.63
N GLN A 155 4.29 3.99 9.50
CA GLN A 155 5.71 4.30 9.32
C GLN A 155 6.27 3.66 8.03
N VAL A 156 6.04 2.36 7.83
CA VAL A 156 6.50 1.65 6.61
C VAL A 156 5.90 2.28 5.36
N SER A 157 4.59 2.57 5.38
CA SER A 157 3.91 3.20 4.25
C SER A 157 4.43 4.61 3.96
N ALA A 158 4.81 5.37 4.99
CA ALA A 158 5.37 6.71 4.85
C ALA A 158 6.79 6.70 4.28
N TYR A 159 7.65 5.78 4.74
CA TYR A 159 8.96 5.57 4.12
C TYR A 159 8.84 5.24 2.64
N ALA A 160 7.94 4.31 2.27
CA ALA A 160 7.71 3.96 0.86
C ALA A 160 7.24 5.18 0.03
N ARG A 161 6.31 5.98 0.56
CA ARG A 161 5.85 7.22 -0.11
C ARG A 161 6.96 8.23 -0.31
N LEU A 162 7.83 8.43 0.69
CA LEU A 162 8.93 9.40 0.58
C LEU A 162 10.03 8.92 -0.36
N VAL A 163 10.26 7.60 -0.45
CA VAL A 163 11.12 7.04 -1.50
C VAL A 163 10.53 7.31 -2.87
N LEU A 164 9.24 7.03 -3.08
CA LEU A 164 8.56 7.34 -4.35
C LEU A 164 8.64 8.83 -4.69
N TRP A 165 8.38 9.69 -3.71
CA TRP A 165 8.48 11.14 -3.86
C TRP A 165 9.89 11.57 -4.28
N HIS A 166 10.94 11.05 -3.62
CA HIS A 166 12.32 11.31 -4.00
C HIS A 166 12.60 10.89 -5.45
N LEU A 167 12.12 9.72 -5.87
CA LEU A 167 12.26 9.28 -7.27
C LEU A 167 11.52 10.20 -8.25
N MET A 168 10.35 10.71 -7.90
CA MET A 168 9.63 11.70 -8.73
C MET A 168 10.43 13.00 -8.85
N GLN A 169 11.02 13.47 -7.75
CA GLN A 169 11.89 14.65 -7.77
C GLN A 169 13.15 14.41 -8.62
N THR A 170 13.77 13.23 -8.50
CA THR A 170 14.94 12.85 -9.32
C THR A 170 14.59 12.73 -10.80
N ALA A 171 13.44 12.15 -11.16
CA ALA A 171 12.98 12.11 -12.55
C ALA A 171 12.82 13.54 -13.12
N GLY A 172 12.43 14.49 -12.28
CA GLY A 172 12.22 15.89 -12.62
C GLY A 172 10.78 16.17 -13.03
N ASP A 173 10.33 17.40 -12.77
CA ASP A 173 8.99 17.82 -13.12
C ASP A 173 8.73 17.70 -14.63
N GLY A 174 7.52 17.25 -14.99
CA GLY A 174 7.15 16.95 -16.38
C GLY A 174 7.73 15.66 -16.97
N ASN A 175 8.64 14.97 -16.29
CA ASN A 175 9.26 13.72 -16.78
C ASN A 175 8.64 12.44 -16.23
N TYR A 176 7.73 12.54 -15.27
CA TYR A 176 6.88 11.43 -14.81
C TYR A 176 5.42 11.71 -15.17
N VAL A 177 4.72 10.70 -15.69
CA VAL A 177 3.34 10.83 -16.17
C VAL A 177 2.33 10.07 -15.33
N TYR A 178 2.79 9.07 -14.56
CA TYR A 178 1.94 8.28 -13.69
C TYR A 178 2.75 7.63 -12.57
N CYS A 179 2.13 7.43 -11.41
CA CYS A 179 2.69 6.66 -10.30
C CYS A 179 1.64 5.75 -9.67
N ASP A 180 2.03 4.54 -9.25
CA ASP A 180 1.19 3.68 -8.41
C ASP A 180 2.04 2.95 -7.38
N THR A 181 1.93 3.39 -6.12
CA THR A 181 2.50 2.81 -4.89
C THR A 181 4.04 2.70 -4.87
N ASP A 182 4.61 1.92 -5.78
CA ASP A 182 6.03 1.57 -5.88
C ASP A 182 6.54 1.64 -7.34
N SER A 183 5.75 2.23 -8.25
CA SER A 183 6.07 2.33 -9.67
C SER A 183 5.91 3.76 -10.21
N LEU A 184 6.75 4.11 -11.19
CA LEU A 184 6.68 5.34 -11.97
C LEU A 184 6.66 5.01 -13.45
N ILE A 185 5.85 5.73 -14.21
CA ILE A 185 5.93 5.80 -15.67
C ILE A 185 6.57 7.14 -16.00
N VAL A 186 7.69 7.08 -16.72
CA VAL A 186 8.53 8.23 -17.05
C VAL A 186 8.82 8.28 -18.55
N ASN A 187 9.19 9.45 -19.05
CA ASN A 187 9.75 9.62 -20.38
C ASN A 187 11.27 9.31 -20.39
N ASP A 188 11.92 9.41 -21.55
CA ASP A 188 13.35 9.12 -21.72
C ASP A 188 14.25 10.01 -20.85
N THR A 189 13.88 11.29 -20.67
CA THR A 189 14.59 12.22 -19.80
C THR A 189 14.52 11.77 -18.34
N GLY A 190 13.33 11.42 -17.86
CA GLY A 190 13.13 10.88 -16.51
C GLY A 190 13.87 9.57 -16.29
N LEU A 191 13.87 8.68 -17.29
CA LEU A 191 14.64 7.43 -17.26
C LEU A 191 16.14 7.69 -17.14
N THR A 192 16.66 8.64 -17.92
CA THR A 192 18.07 9.05 -17.87
C THR A 192 18.44 9.62 -16.50
N ASN A 193 17.59 10.48 -15.93
CA ASN A 193 17.81 11.04 -14.59
C ASN A 193 17.80 9.95 -13.50
N LEU A 194 16.99 8.91 -13.67
CA LEU A 194 16.88 7.79 -12.75
C LEU A 194 17.98 6.72 -12.91
N HIS A 195 18.94 6.86 -13.83
CA HIS A 195 19.90 5.78 -14.14
C HIS A 195 20.62 5.20 -12.91
N ASN A 196 21.01 6.04 -11.95
CA ASN A 196 21.68 5.62 -10.72
C ASN A 196 20.80 4.83 -9.74
N HIS A 197 19.49 4.85 -9.95
CA HIS A 197 18.53 4.10 -9.15
C HIS A 197 18.13 2.78 -9.80
N ILE A 198 18.53 2.51 -11.06
CA ILE A 198 18.18 1.29 -11.79
C ILE A 198 19.15 0.18 -11.40
N ASP A 199 18.63 -0.81 -10.67
CA ASP A 199 19.33 -2.03 -10.31
C ASP A 199 18.30 -3.16 -10.11
N PRO A 200 18.20 -4.13 -11.05
CA PRO A 200 17.18 -5.18 -11.00
C PRO A 200 17.47 -6.27 -9.95
N ILE A 201 18.64 -6.25 -9.29
CA ILE A 201 19.07 -7.27 -8.34
C ILE A 201 19.04 -6.74 -6.91
N LYS A 202 19.47 -5.48 -6.71
CA LYS A 202 19.56 -4.86 -5.40
C LYS A 202 18.18 -4.62 -4.78
N LEU A 203 18.05 -4.94 -3.49
CA LEU A 203 16.85 -4.63 -2.72
C LEU A 203 16.60 -3.11 -2.72
N GLY A 204 15.42 -2.70 -3.19
CA GLY A 204 15.02 -1.30 -3.33
C GLY A 204 15.52 -0.62 -4.61
N GLY A 205 16.22 -1.33 -5.49
CA GLY A 205 16.57 -0.83 -6.83
C GLY A 205 15.37 -0.82 -7.78
N LEU A 206 15.39 0.10 -8.74
CA LEU A 206 14.40 0.17 -9.81
C LEU A 206 14.69 -0.89 -10.87
N LYS A 207 13.62 -1.48 -11.39
CA LYS A 207 13.65 -2.38 -12.54
C LYS A 207 12.78 -1.80 -13.65
N ILE A 208 13.29 -1.82 -14.88
CA ILE A 208 12.49 -1.50 -16.06
C ILE A 208 11.57 -2.69 -16.31
N GLU A 209 10.27 -2.49 -16.11
CA GLU A 209 9.24 -3.51 -16.33
C GLU A 209 8.75 -3.53 -17.78
N GLU A 210 8.71 -2.38 -18.44
CA GLU A 210 8.20 -2.22 -19.80
C GLU A 210 8.70 -0.91 -20.43
N SER A 211 8.93 -0.92 -21.74
CA SER A 211 9.09 0.28 -22.57
C SER A 211 8.00 0.28 -23.63
N THR A 212 7.41 1.44 -23.92
CA THR A 212 6.29 1.57 -24.87
C THR A 212 6.28 2.95 -25.51
N ASP A 213 5.91 3.00 -26.78
CA ASP A 213 5.78 4.27 -27.52
C ASP A 213 4.42 4.95 -27.29
N ARG A 214 3.45 4.21 -26.74
CA ARG A 214 2.08 4.69 -26.54
C ARG A 214 1.53 4.33 -25.17
N LEU A 215 1.12 5.36 -24.44
CA LEU A 215 0.44 5.25 -23.16
C LEU A 215 -0.89 6.02 -23.20
N ILE A 216 -1.98 5.38 -22.76
CA ILE A 216 -3.28 6.02 -22.57
C ILE A 216 -3.65 5.88 -21.09
N ILE A 217 -3.79 7.01 -20.39
CA ILE A 217 -4.23 7.05 -18.99
C ILE A 217 -5.63 7.62 -18.94
N LYS A 218 -6.59 6.86 -18.41
CA LYS A 218 -7.98 7.29 -18.21
C LYS A 218 -8.26 7.65 -16.75
N GLY A 219 -7.46 7.13 -15.83
CA GLY A 219 -7.55 7.47 -14.42
C GLY A 219 -6.69 6.56 -13.53
N LEU A 220 -6.98 6.61 -12.23
CA LEU A 220 -6.29 5.79 -11.24
C LEU A 220 -6.51 4.30 -11.52
N LYS A 221 -5.42 3.58 -11.78
CA LYS A 221 -5.40 2.16 -12.12
C LYS A 221 -6.31 1.82 -13.32
N ASP A 222 -6.42 2.78 -14.24
CA ASP A 222 -7.08 2.65 -15.55
C ASP A 222 -6.17 3.27 -16.62
N TYR A 223 -5.28 2.45 -17.16
CA TYR A 223 -4.35 2.82 -18.22
C TYR A 223 -4.00 1.63 -19.11
N SER A 224 -3.59 1.93 -20.35
CA SER A 224 -3.17 0.92 -21.32
C SER A 224 -1.89 1.35 -22.04
N THR A 225 -1.01 0.39 -22.22
CA THR A 225 0.15 0.43 -23.12
C THR A 225 -0.12 -0.50 -24.30
N GLU A 226 0.85 -0.64 -25.21
CA GLU A 226 0.77 -1.64 -26.29
C GLU A 226 0.84 -3.08 -25.75
N GLY A 227 1.58 -3.31 -24.65
CA GLY A 227 1.78 -4.63 -24.08
C GLY A 227 0.74 -5.04 -23.04
N LYS A 228 0.05 -4.09 -22.39
CA LYS A 228 -0.92 -4.41 -21.32
C LYS A 228 -2.04 -3.39 -21.15
N THR A 229 -3.16 -3.87 -20.62
CA THR A 229 -4.27 -3.04 -20.15
C THR A 229 -4.46 -3.28 -18.65
N VAL A 230 -4.43 -2.20 -17.86
CA VAL A 230 -4.62 -2.22 -16.42
C VAL A 230 -5.92 -1.51 -16.08
N VAL A 231 -6.91 -2.26 -15.58
CA VAL A 231 -8.19 -1.74 -15.11
C VAL A 231 -8.52 -2.37 -13.76
N LYS A 232 -8.62 -1.55 -12.70
CA LYS A 232 -9.06 -1.98 -11.37
C LYS A 232 -10.27 -1.18 -10.90
N GLY A 233 -11.22 -1.86 -10.25
CA GLY A 233 -12.40 -1.23 -9.65
C GLY A 233 -13.68 -1.26 -10.50
N ILE A 234 -13.61 -1.80 -11.72
CA ILE A 234 -14.79 -2.11 -12.53
C ILE A 234 -15.19 -3.57 -12.26
N ARG A 235 -16.42 -3.81 -11.77
CA ARG A 235 -16.97 -5.17 -11.69
C ARG A 235 -17.10 -5.69 -13.12
N LYS A 236 -16.50 -6.85 -13.42
CA LYS A 236 -16.58 -7.50 -14.74
C LYS A 236 -17.99 -8.02 -15.08
N THR A 237 -18.89 -8.03 -14.11
CA THR A 237 -20.29 -8.40 -14.28
C THR A 237 -21.17 -7.18 -14.03
N PRO A 238 -22.07 -6.82 -14.97
CA PRO A 238 -23.16 -5.89 -14.70
C PRO A 238 -24.03 -6.44 -13.57
N SER A 239 -24.42 -5.57 -12.65
CA SER A 239 -25.48 -5.81 -11.66
C SER A 239 -26.84 -5.98 -12.33
#